data_AF-A0A8J2XI76-F1
#
_entry.id   AF-A0A8J2XI76-F1
#
_cell.length_a   1.000
_cell.length_b   1.000
_cell.length_c   1.000
_cell.angle_alpha   90.00
_cell.angle_beta   90.00
_cell.angle_gamma   90.00
#
_symmetry.space_group_name_H-M   'P 1'
#
loop_
_entity.id
_entity.type
_entity.pdbx_description
1 polymer ?
#
loop_
_entity_poly.entity_id
_entity_poly.type
_entity_poly.pdbx_seq_one_letter_code
_entity_poly.pdbx_strand_id
1 'polypeptide(L)'
;MNNTHQIDNTDFSKYLCEYKHGNKKQGFEIFATSFEDAQERLKSIGSNGEVKGELFYTLNASEPIDKSDFEETILAKLRKKLEKLLK
;
A
#
# COMPACT_ATOMS: atom_id res chain seq x y z
N MET A 1 -1.75 -42.11 10.00
CA MET A 1 -1.12 -40.77 9.97
C MET A 1 -1.68 -40.06 8.75
N ASN A 2 -2.69 -39.21 8.92
CA ASN A 2 -3.27 -38.42 7.83
C ASN A 2 -2.94 -36.96 8.12
N ASN A 3 -1.83 -36.47 7.58
CA ASN A 3 -1.53 -35.04 7.59
C ASN A 3 -2.34 -34.41 6.45
N THR A 4 -3.60 -34.10 6.73
CA THR A 4 -4.40 -33.20 5.91
C THR A 4 -3.75 -31.83 6.01
N HIS A 5 -2.97 -31.44 4.99
CA HIS A 5 -2.58 -30.05 4.81
C HIS A 5 -3.87 -29.25 4.55
N GLN A 6 -4.46 -28.71 5.61
CA GLN A 6 -5.35 -27.56 5.48
C GLN A 6 -4.52 -26.47 4.84
N ILE A 7 -4.74 -26.26 3.54
CA ILE A 7 -4.32 -25.03 2.88
C ILE A 7 -5.31 -24.00 3.38
N ASP A 8 -4.98 -23.34 4.49
CA ASP A 8 -5.66 -22.12 4.88
C ASP A 8 -5.50 -21.16 3.70
N ASN A 9 -6.60 -20.83 3.03
CA ASN A 9 -6.66 -19.79 2.00
C ASN A 9 -6.53 -18.43 2.69
N THR A 10 -5.42 -18.21 3.37
CA THR A 10 -5.14 -16.92 4.00
C THR A 10 -4.55 -16.04 2.91
N ASP A 11 -5.35 -15.08 2.46
CA ASP A 11 -4.91 -14.13 1.45
C ASP A 11 -3.83 -13.22 2.04
N PHE A 12 -2.62 -13.33 1.50
CA PHE A 12 -1.51 -12.44 1.82
C PHE A 12 -1.50 -11.26 0.86
N SER A 13 -1.58 -10.06 1.42
CA SER A 13 -1.37 -8.81 0.71
C SER A 13 0.05 -8.29 0.92
N LYS A 14 0.52 -7.46 -0.01
CA LYS A 14 1.79 -6.74 0.16
C LYS A 14 1.54 -5.42 0.87
N TYR A 15 2.38 -5.09 1.84
CA TYR A 15 2.37 -3.83 2.56
C TYR A 15 3.71 -3.11 2.37
N LEU A 16 3.64 -1.81 2.07
CA LEU A 16 4.82 -0.96 2.04
C LEU A 16 5.17 -0.55 3.46
N CYS A 17 6.39 -0.85 3.88
CA CYS A 17 6.95 -0.43 5.15
C CYS A 17 8.09 0.54 4.88
N GLU A 18 8.15 1.63 5.64
CA GLU A 18 9.28 2.56 5.62
C GLU A 18 10.04 2.48 6.94
N TYR A 19 11.36 2.49 6.89
CA TYR A 19 12.17 2.68 8.09
C TYR A 19 13.20 3.78 7.89
N LYS A 20 13.60 4.38 9.01
CA LYS A 20 14.65 5.40 9.06
C LYS A 20 15.94 4.76 9.53
N HIS A 21 17.00 4.93 8.74
CA HIS A 21 18.36 4.61 9.14
C HIS A 21 19.22 5.87 8.99
N GLY A 22 19.51 6.54 10.11
CA GLY A 22 20.09 7.88 10.13
C GLY A 22 19.18 8.90 9.43
N ASN A 23 19.73 9.68 8.50
CA ASN A 23 18.99 10.69 7.72
C ASN A 23 18.30 10.12 6.46
N LYS A 24 18.36 8.81 6.24
CA LYS A 24 17.76 8.18 5.05
C LYS A 24 16.50 7.40 5.42
N LYS A 25 15.45 7.57 4.62
CA LYS A 25 14.27 6.72 4.63
C LYS A 25 14.43 5.64 3.57
N GLN A 26 14.15 4.39 3.92
CA GLN A 26 14.13 3.28 2.99
C GLN A 26 12.79 2.56 3.07
N GLY A 27 12.21 2.27 1.92
CA GLY A 27 10.96 1.52 1.78
C GLY A 27 11.25 0.06 1.40
N PHE A 28 10.49 -0.88 1.98
CA PHE A 28 10.54 -2.29 1.64
C PHE A 28 9.15 -2.92 1.76
N GLU A 29 8.96 -4.06 1.11
CA GLU A 29 7.68 -4.78 1.07
C GLU A 29 7.63 -5.89 2.12
N ILE A 30 6.51 -6.02 2.83
CA ILE A 30 6.20 -7.16 3.70
C ILE A 30 4.92 -7.82 3.19
N PHE A 31 4.91 -9.15 3.12
CA PHE A 31 3.67 -9.91 2.93
C PHE A 31 3.01 -10.16 4.29
N ALA A 32 1.74 -9.78 4.41
CA ALA A 32 0.94 -9.93 5.62
C ALA A 32 -0.52 -10.14 5.27
N THR A 33 -1.28 -10.68 6.22
CA THR A 33 -2.71 -11.01 6.04
C THR A 33 -3.62 -9.84 6.43
N SER A 34 -3.07 -8.87 7.16
CA SER A 34 -3.73 -7.62 7.51
C SER A 34 -2.70 -6.53 7.80
N PHE A 35 -3.15 -5.30 8.01
CA PHE A 35 -2.30 -4.19 8.42
C PHE A 35 -1.67 -4.43 9.80
N GLU A 36 -2.42 -5.00 10.75
CA GLU A 36 -1.95 -5.37 12.08
C GLU A 36 -0.87 -6.45 12.00
N ASP A 37 -1.06 -7.49 11.20
CA ASP A 37 -0.05 -8.53 10.94
C ASP A 37 1.21 -7.92 10.32
N ALA A 38 1.06 -6.97 9.38
CA ALA A 38 2.20 -6.23 8.82
C ALA A 38 2.97 -5.44 9.90
N GLN A 39 2.26 -4.81 10.84
CA GLN A 39 2.88 -4.09 11.95
C GLN A 39 3.61 -5.02 12.92
N GLU A 40 3.02 -6.17 13.26
CA GLU A 40 3.66 -7.16 14.12
C GLU A 40 4.91 -7.74 13.48
N ARG A 41 4.84 -8.07 12.19
CA ARG A 41 6.00 -8.50 11.40
C ARG A 41 7.08 -7.43 11.34
N LEU A 42 6.71 -6.17 11.11
CA LEU A 42 7.64 -5.03 11.10
C LEU A 42 8.34 -4.85 12.47
N LYS A 43 7.63 -5.06 13.58
CA LYS A 43 8.23 -5.06 14.93
C LYS A 43 9.18 -6.24 15.13
N SER A 44 8.82 -7.42 14.64
CA SER A 44 9.62 -8.64 14.80
C SER A 44 11.00 -8.56 14.15
N ILE A 45 11.13 -7.79 13.06
CA ILE A 45 12.41 -7.54 12.39
C ILE A 45 13.25 -6.43 13.06
N GLY A 46 12.83 -5.93 14.22
CA GLY A 46 13.58 -4.93 15.00
C GLY A 46 13.64 -3.55 14.36
N SER A 47 12.75 -3.27 13.40
CA SER A 47 12.74 -2.01 12.67
C SER A 47 11.91 -0.97 13.40
N ASN A 48 12.46 0.24 13.61
CA ASN A 48 11.71 1.44 14.02
C ASN A 48 10.90 2.03 12.84
N GLY A 49 10.41 1.16 11.96
CA GLY A 49 9.69 1.53 10.77
C GLY A 49 8.21 1.74 11.02
N GLU A 50 7.52 2.18 9.97
CA GLU A 50 6.07 2.37 9.94
C GLU A 50 5.50 1.67 8.71
N VAL A 51 4.40 0.95 8.88
CA VAL A 51 3.61 0.42 7.76
C VAL A 51 2.86 1.59 7.11
N LYS A 52 3.19 1.92 5.86
CA LYS A 52 2.58 3.03 5.12
C LYS A 52 1.22 2.68 4.51
N GLY A 53 0.98 1.39 4.26
CA GLY A 53 -0.28 0.90 3.75
C GLY A 53 -0.10 -0.31 2.85
N GLU A 54 -1.24 -0.84 2.40
CA GLU A 54 -1.32 -1.95 1.47
C GLU A 54 -0.96 -1.49 0.05
N LEU A 55 -0.16 -2.30 -0.64
CA LEU A 55 0.18 -2.15 -2.05
C LEU A 55 -0.82 -2.94 -2.89
N PHE A 56 -1.74 -2.22 -3.50
CA PHE A 56 -2.62 -2.80 -4.51
C PHE A 56 -1.86 -2.88 -5.83
N TYR A 57 -1.51 -4.10 -6.26
CA TYR A 57 -1.16 -4.30 -7.67
C TYR A 57 -2.43 -4.14 -8.48
N THR A 58 -2.55 -3.02 -9.19
CA THR A 58 -3.47 -2.95 -10.32
C THR A 58 -2.86 -3.85 -11.39
N LEU A 59 -3.22 -5.14 -11.38
CA LEU A 59 -3.20 -5.90 -12.62
C LEU A 59 -4.07 -5.09 -13.57
N ASN A 60 -3.46 -4.53 -14.61
CA ASN A 60 -4.16 -3.76 -15.63
C ASN A 60 -5.37 -4.57 -16.11
N ALA A 61 -6.53 -4.29 -15.53
CA ALA A 61 -7.80 -4.72 -16.08
C ALA A 61 -7.88 -4.04 -17.44
N SER A 62 -7.98 -4.86 -18.46
CA SER A 62 -7.91 -4.53 -19.88
C SER A 62 -9.13 -3.74 -20.39
N GLU A 63 -9.58 -2.74 -19.64
CA GLU A 63 -10.49 -1.71 -20.13
C GLU A 63 -9.79 -0.35 -20.04
N PRO A 64 -9.59 0.35 -21.16
CA PRO A 64 -8.94 1.64 -21.15
C PRO A 64 -9.83 2.62 -20.37
N ILE A 65 -9.35 3.04 -19.20
CA ILE A 65 -9.81 4.29 -18.62
C ILE A 65 -9.48 5.36 -19.66
N ASP A 66 -10.50 5.98 -20.24
CA ASP A 66 -10.30 7.11 -21.14
C ASP A 66 -9.51 8.18 -20.38
N LYS A 67 -8.26 8.39 -20.79
CA LYS A 67 -7.31 9.23 -20.05
C LYS A 67 -7.76 10.69 -20.05
N SER A 68 -8.60 11.11 -21.01
CA SER A 68 -9.17 12.46 -21.03
C SER A 68 -10.01 12.72 -19.78
N ASP A 69 -10.88 11.78 -19.44
CA ASP A 69 -11.84 11.95 -18.35
C ASP A 69 -11.16 11.89 -16.99
N PHE A 70 -10.12 11.07 -16.86
CA PHE A 70 -9.35 10.95 -15.63
C PHE A 70 -8.51 12.20 -15.36
N GLU A 71 -7.73 12.65 -16.35
CA GLU A 71 -6.85 13.82 -16.18
C GLU A 71 -7.66 15.10 -15.91
N GLU A 72 -8.76 15.31 -16.63
CA GLU A 72 -9.61 16.48 -16.44
C GLU A 72 -10.28 16.48 -15.06
N THR A 73 -10.76 15.32 -14.60
CA THR A 73 -11.35 15.15 -13.27
C THR A 73 -10.34 15.43 -12.15
N ILE A 74 -9.11 14.95 -12.28
CA ILE A 74 -8.05 15.16 -11.28
C ILE A 74 -7.60 16.62 -11.26
N LEU A 75 -7.42 17.24 -12.44
CA LEU A 75 -7.05 18.65 -12.56
C LEU A 75 -8.14 19.58 -11.99
N ALA A 76 -9.42 19.28 -12.23
CA ALA A 76 -10.54 20.04 -11.67
C ALA A 76 -10.56 19.98 -10.14
N LYS A 77 -10.32 18.80 -9.55
CA LYS A 77 -10.23 18.61 -8.09
C LYS A 77 -9.03 19.37 -7.50
N LEU A 78 -7.88 19.35 -8.17
CA LEU A 78 -6.68 20.07 -7.73
C LEU A 78 -6.87 21.58 -7.77
N ARG A 79 -7.43 22.14 -8.86
CA ARG A 79 -7.72 23.58 -8.99
C ARG A 79 -8.64 24.08 -7.87
N LYS A 80 -9.75 23.37 -7.63
CA LYS A 80 -10.70 23.69 -6.55
C LYS A 80 -10.06 23.66 -5.16
N LYS A 81 -9.07 22.79 -4.95
CA LYS A 81 -8.32 22.70 -3.70
C LYS A 81 -7.33 23.86 -3.56
N LEU A 82 -6.68 24.27 -4.66
CA LEU A 82 -5.75 25.39 -4.68
C LEU A 82 -6.46 26.73 -4.39
N GLU A 83 -7.62 26.97 -5.00
CA GLU A 83 -8.41 28.19 -4.78
C GLU A 83 -8.89 28.34 -3.33
N LYS A 84 -9.17 27.22 -2.65
CA LYS A 84 -9.52 27.22 -1.22
C LYS A 84 -8.34 27.55 -0.30
N LEU A 85 -7.11 27.35 -0.76
CA LEU A 85 -5.90 27.63 0.02
C LEU A 85 -5.39 29.07 -0.18
N LEU A 86 -5.86 29.75 -1.22
CA LEU A 86 -5.46 31.11 -1.59
C LEU A 86 -6.48 32.18 -1.19
N LYS A 87 -7.57 31.79 -0.51
CA LYS A 87 -8.56 32.68 0.13
C LYS A 87 -8.42 32.60 1.64
#